data_AF-A0A441TYU7-F1
#
_entry.id   AF-A0A441TYU7-F1
#
_cell.length_a   1.000
_cell.length_b   1.000
_cell.length_c   1.000
_cell.angle_alpha   90.00
_cell.angle_beta   90.00
_cell.angle_gamma   90.00
#
_symmetry.space_group_name_H-M   'P 1'
#
loop_
_entity.id
_entity.type
_entity.pdbx_description
1 polymer ?
#
loop_
_entity_poly.entity_id
_entity_poly.type
_entity_poly.pdbx_seq_one_letter_code
_entity_poly.pdbx_strand_id
1 'polypeptide(L)' 'MIAAVAKWGNSLALRIPTAFAREISVREGGTVDISVTNGVLLVRPVDDTHVYDLEALLCGITEENRHDEVATGKSVGNEF' A
#
# COMPACT_ATOMS: atom_id res chain seq x y z
N MET A 1 16.68 17.45 -10.86
CA MET A 1 17.03 16.46 -11.91
C MET A 1 16.10 16.65 -13.10
N ILE A 2 16.49 16.19 -14.29
CA ILE A 2 15.60 16.12 -15.46
C ILE A 2 15.32 14.64 -15.72
N ALA A 3 14.05 14.28 -15.93
CA ALA A 3 13.64 12.92 -16.24
C ALA A 3 12.84 12.90 -17.54
N ALA A 4 13.03 11.87 -18.35
CA ALA A 4 12.21 11.63 -19.52
C ALA A 4 10.90 10.94 -19.12
N VAL A 5 9.82 11.31 -19.80
CA VAL A 5 8.53 10.66 -19.66
C VAL A 5 8.53 9.38 -20.50
N ALA A 6 8.06 8.27 -19.93
CA ALA A 6 7.92 6.99 -20.60
C ALA A 6 6.43 6.66 -20.86
N LYS A 7 6.15 5.73 -21.76
CA LYS A 7 4.80 5.19 -21.96
C LYS A 7 4.66 3.88 -21.18
N TRP A 8 3.61 3.76 -20.38
CA TRP A 8 3.21 2.53 -19.69
C TRP A 8 1.74 2.22 -20.04
N GLY A 9 1.54 1.23 -20.91
CA GLY A 9 0.23 0.94 -21.47
C GLY A 9 -0.32 2.13 -22.26
N ASN A 10 -1.50 2.62 -21.88
CA ASN A 10 -2.15 3.78 -22.52
C ASN A 10 -1.79 5.12 -21.88
N SER A 11 -0.97 5.12 -20.83
CA SER A 11 -0.64 6.31 -20.04
C SER A 11 0.85 6.65 -20.09
N LEU A 12 1.17 7.86 -19.67
CA LEU A 12 2.54 8.32 -19.47
C LEU A 12 2.98 8.09 -18.02
N ALA A 13 4.26 7.81 -17.83
CA ALA A 13 4.86 7.50 -16.54
C ALA A 13 6.19 8.22 -16.34
N LEU A 14 6.48 8.57 -15.09
CA LEU A 14 7.76 9.10 -14.65
C LEU A 14 8.42 8.09 -13.72
N ARG A 15 9.74 7.89 -13.88
CA ARG A 15 10.52 7.11 -12.91
C ARG A 15 10.80 7.99 -11.69
N ILE A 16 10.42 7.50 -10.51
CA ILE A 16 10.73 8.14 -9.24
C ILE A 16 12.02 7.52 -8.68
N PRO A 17 13.10 8.29 -8.48
CA PRO A 17 14.30 7.77 -7.84
C PRO A 17 14.01 7.23 -6.43
N THR A 18 14.73 6.18 -6.04
CA THR A 18 14.56 5.53 -4.73
C THR A 18 14.67 6.51 -3.55
N ALA A 19 15.56 7.52 -3.66
CA ALA A 19 15.72 8.54 -2.62
C ALA A 19 14.42 9.34 -2.41
N PHE A 20 13.76 9.79 -3.50
CA PHE A 20 12.51 10.52 -3.40
C PHE A 20 11.37 9.64 -2.94
N ALA A 21 11.25 8.42 -3.48
CA ALA A 21 10.22 7.47 -3.06
C ALA A 21 10.26 7.22 -1.54
N ARG A 22 11.46 7.08 -0.95
CA ARG A 22 11.65 6.96 0.50
C ARG A 22 11.28 8.24 1.25
N GLU A 23 11.68 9.40 0.74
CA GLU A 23 11.41 10.70 1.37
C GLU A 23 9.91 10.98 1.48
N ILE A 24 9.12 10.59 0.47
CA ILE A 24 7.66 10.75 0.47
C ILE A 24 6.91 9.48 0.89
N SER A 25 7.59 8.48 1.48
CA SER A 25 6.99 7.22 1.96
C SER A 25 6.14 6.46 0.92
N VAL A 26 6.45 6.61 -0.37
CA VAL A 26 5.78 5.86 -1.45
C VAL A 26 6.52 4.55 -1.69
N ARG A 27 5.75 3.46 -1.75
CA ARG A 27 6.24 2.10 -2.04
C ARG A 27 5.55 1.53 -3.27
N GLU A 28 6.13 0.48 -3.84
CA GLU A 28 5.47 -0.29 -4.89
C GLU A 28 4.11 -0.80 -4.41
N GLY A 29 3.08 -0.64 -5.26
CA GLY A 29 1.68 -0.96 -4.92
C GLY A 29 1.00 0.04 -3.97
N GLY A 30 1.69 1.10 -3.52
CA GLY A 30 1.08 2.16 -2.72
C GLY A 30 0.19 3.09 -3.55
N THR A 31 -0.79 3.70 -2.88
CA THR A 31 -1.72 4.66 -3.49
C THR A 31 -1.20 6.09 -3.37
N VAL A 32 -1.36 6.88 -4.42
CA VAL A 32 -1.01 8.30 -4.45
C VAL A 32 -2.18 9.12 -4.98
N ASP A 33 -2.36 10.32 -4.43
CA ASP A 33 -3.23 11.34 -4.97
C ASP A 33 -2.44 12.17 -6.01
N ILE A 34 -3.05 12.39 -7.17
CA ILE A 34 -2.44 13.08 -8.29
C ILE A 34 -3.33 14.25 -8.69
N SER A 35 -2.79 15.47 -8.63
CA SER A 35 -3.50 16.69 -9.00
C SER A 35 -2.63 17.63 -9.84
N VAL A 36 -3.26 18.55 -10.57
CA VAL A 36 -2.56 19.60 -11.30
C VAL A 36 -2.92 20.95 -10.68
N THR A 37 -1.92 21.68 -10.21
CA THR A 37 -2.09 23.04 -9.65
C THR A 37 -1.12 23.97 -10.36
N ASN A 38 -1.62 25.03 -11.00
CA ASN A 38 -0.81 26.03 -11.72
C ASN A 38 0.17 25.41 -12.75
N GLY A 39 -0.27 24.38 -13.48
CA GLY A 39 0.55 23.68 -14.47
C GLY A 39 1.60 22.72 -13.86
N VAL A 40 1.61 22.55 -12.54
CA VAL A 40 2.50 21.62 -11.83
C VAL A 40 1.72 20.37 -11.47
N LEU A 41 2.27 19.20 -11.83
CA LEU A 41 1.77 17.91 -11.37
C LEU A 41 2.22 17.68 -9.92
N LEU A 42 1.27 17.64 -9.00
CA LEU A 42 1.50 17.27 -7.61
C LEU A 42 1.13 15.80 -7.42
N VAL A 43 2.03 15.08 -6.76
CA VAL A 43 1.85 13.68 -6.36
C VAL A 43 2.05 13.60 -4.86
N ARG A 44 1.04 13.11 -4.13
CA ARG A 44 1.08 12.97 -2.67
C ARG A 44 0.80 11.51 -2.29
N PRO A 45 1.56 10.91 -1.36
CA PRO A 45 1.16 9.62 -0.80
C PRO A 45 -0.24 9.76 -0.17
N VAL A 46 -1.08 8.76 -0.38
CA VAL A 46 -2.30 8.61 0.42
C VAL A 46 -1.92 7.71 1.58
N ASP A 47 -2.13 8.19 2.81
CA ASP A 47 -1.97 7.39 4.01
C ASP A 47 -3.05 6.30 4.01
N ASP A 48 -2.72 5.14 3.45
CA ASP A 48 -3.58 3.95 3.46
C ASP A 48 -3.37 3.11 4.73
N THR A 49 -2.76 3.71 5.77
CA THR A 49 -2.89 3.20 7.13
C THR A 49 -4.35 3.36 7.54
N HIS A 50 -5.16 2.34 7.24
CA HIS A 50 -6.36 2.08 8.01
C HIS A 50 -5.94 2.04 9.48
N VAL A 51 -6.27 3.09 10.20
CA VAL A 51 -6.11 3.12 11.65
C VAL A 51 -7.21 2.23 12.18
N TYR A 52 -6.84 0.98 12.43
CA TYR A 52 -7.72 0.05 13.09
C TYR A 52 -7.72 0.35 14.58
N ASP A 53 -8.91 0.59 15.12
CA ASP A 53 -9.12 0.59 16.55
C ASP A 53 -9.39 -0.85 17.00
N LEU A 54 -8.60 -1.33 17.96
CA LEU A 54 -8.72 -2.69 18.48
C LEU A 54 -10.10 -2.91 19.12
N GLU A 55 -10.60 -1.92 19.86
CA GLU A 55 -11.91 -2.03 20.50
C GLU A 55 -13.02 -2.14 19.45
N ALA A 56 -13.00 -1.28 18.43
CA ALA A 56 -13.93 -1.36 17.30
C ALA A 56 -13.87 -2.71 16.55
N LEU A 57 -12.67 -3.27 16.33
CA LEU A 57 -12.52 -4.58 15.70
C LEU A 57 -13.11 -5.70 16.55
N LEU A 58 -12.86 -5.69 17.86
CA LEU A 58 -13.40 -6.70 18.78
C LEU A 58 -14.93 -6.60 18.89
N CYS A 59 -15.49 -5.40 18.90
CA CYS A 59 -16.94 -5.19 18.86
C CYS A 59 -17.61 -5.70 17.58
N GLY A 60 -16.86 -5.85 16.48
CA GLY A 60 -17.34 -6.40 15.22
C GLY A 60 -17.41 -7.93 15.17
N ILE A 61 -16.89 -8.64 16.18
CA ILE A 61 -16.91 -10.10 16.24
C ILE A 61 -18.30 -10.59 16.67
N THR A 62 -18.89 -11.49 15.88
CA THR A 62 -20.17 -12.16 16.16
C THR A 62 -20.01 -13.67 16.11
N GLU A 63 -20.99 -14.41 16.64
CA GLU A 63 -20.97 -15.88 16.58
C GLU A 63 -21.01 -16.39 15.13
N GLU A 64 -21.61 -15.63 14.20
CA GLU A 64 -21.72 -16.01 12.79
C GLU A 64 -20.44 -15.73 11.97
N ASN A 65 -19.61 -14.77 12.40
CA ASN A 65 -18.36 -14.41 11.71
C ASN A 65 -17.09 -14.93 12.41
N ARG A 66 -17.24 -15.59 13.57
CA ARG A 66 -16.12 -16.23 14.25
C ARG A 66 -15.66 -17.44 13.45
N HIS A 67 -14.40 -17.41 13.03
CA HIS A 67 -13.79 -18.50 12.28
C HIS A 67 -13.30 -19.58 13.25
N ASP A 68 -13.48 -20.86 12.90
CA ASP A 68 -12.86 -21.97 13.62
C ASP A 68 -11.35 -22.04 13.34
N GLU A 69 -10.65 -22.82 14.17
CA GLU A 69 -9.25 -23.15 13.93
C GLU A 69 -9.09 -23.87 12.58
N VAL A 70 -8.08 -23.45 11.82
CA VAL A 70 -7.74 -24.05 10.53
C VAL A 70 -6.54 -24.97 10.68
N ALA A 71 -6.66 -26.20 10.18
CA ALA A 71 -5.57 -27.17 10.21
C ALA A 71 -4.38 -26.66 9.36
N THR A 72 -3.24 -26.45 10.02
CA THR A 72 -2.00 -25.99 9.36
C THR A 72 -1.18 -27.12 8.73
N GLY A 73 -1.65 -28.37 8.86
CA GLY A 73 -0.98 -29.56 8.36
C GLY A 73 0.04 -30.14 9.35
N LYS A 74 0.84 -31.10 8.89
CA LYS A 74 1.92 -31.69 9.69
C LYS A 74 3.17 -30.81 9.60
N SER A 75 4.00 -30.83 10.64
CA SER A 75 5.30 -30.15 10.60
C SER A 75 6.14 -30.66 9.42
N VAL A 76 6.70 -29.74 8.63
CA VAL A 76 7.55 -30.01 7.46
C VAL A 76 8.95 -29.38 7.57
N GLY A 77 9.26 -28.72 8.68
CA GLY A 77 10.54 -28.06 8.94
C GLY A 77 11.46 -28.82 9.90
N ASN A 78 12.73 -28.42 9.95
CA ASN A 78 13.74 -28.86 10.94
C ASN A 78 13.91 -27.84 12.08
N GLU A 79 12.87 -27.09 12.42
CA GLU A 79 12.93 -26.15 13.53
C GLU A 79 12.88 -26.95 14.84
N PHE A 80 13.97 -26.85 15.62
CA PHE A 80 14.17 -27.51 16.91
C PHE A 80 13.74 -26.60 18.06
#